data_AF-A0A847CPP5-F1
#
_entry.id   AF-A0A847CPP5-F1
#
_cell.length_a   1.000
_cell.length_b   1.000
_cell.length_c   1.000
_cell.angle_alpha   90.00
_cell.angle_beta   90.00
_cell.angle_gamma   90.00
#
_symmetry.space_group_name_H-M   'P 1'
#
loop_
_entity.id
_entity.type
_entity.pdbx_description
1 polymer ?
#
loop_
_entity_poly.entity_id
_entity_poly.type
_entity_poly.pdbx_seq_one_letter_code
_entity_poly.pdbx_strand_id
1 'polypeptide(L)'
;MRATRLTATTTSLFLGESDPHCNYQGNRTTVALKTPAAVLWDLDGTLVDTEPAWMAGELALARAHGAEWTERDALAVVGMD
;
A
#
# COMPACT_ATOMS: atom_id res chain seq x y z
N MET A 1 -8.94 4.67 -27.70
CA MET A 1 -9.01 4.69 -26.21
C MET A 1 -9.34 6.11 -25.77
N ARG A 2 -10.46 6.33 -25.06
CA ARG A 2 -10.88 7.66 -24.58
C ARG A 2 -10.49 7.79 -23.11
N ALA A 3 -9.69 8.79 -22.77
CA ALA A 3 -9.37 9.13 -21.39
C ALA A 3 -10.50 10.01 -20.82
N THR A 4 -11.17 9.54 -19.77
CA THR A 4 -12.19 10.30 -19.04
C THR A 4 -11.50 11.05 -17.90
N ARG A 5 -11.65 12.38 -17.86
CA ARG A 5 -11.10 13.25 -16.81
C ARG A 5 -11.96 13.13 -15.55
N LEU A 6 -11.40 12.62 -14.45
CA LEU A 6 -12.02 12.69 -13.13
C LEU A 6 -11.82 14.09 -12.56
N THR A 7 -12.90 14.84 -12.35
CA THR A 7 -12.89 16.10 -11.60
C THR A 7 -12.88 15.81 -10.11
N ALA A 8 -11.84 16.26 -9.41
CA ALA A 8 -11.78 16.20 -7.95
C ALA A 8 -12.76 17.20 -7.35
N THR A 9 -13.84 16.70 -6.74
CA THR A 9 -14.71 17.49 -5.87
C THR A 9 -13.97 17.75 -4.57
N THR A 10 -13.74 19.03 -4.25
CA THR A 10 -13.10 19.46 -3.00
C THR A 10 -13.94 19.02 -1.79
N THR A 11 -13.58 17.89 -1.20
CA THR A 11 -14.05 17.51 0.13
C THR A 11 -13.21 18.26 1.15
N SER A 12 -13.81 19.26 1.82
CA SER A 12 -13.21 19.85 3.03
C SER A 12 -13.12 18.78 4.12
N LEU A 13 -11.94 18.22 4.32
CA LEU A 13 -11.64 17.35 5.45
C LEU A 13 -11.54 18.24 6.69
N PHE A 14 -12.54 18.21 7.57
CA PHE A 14 -12.44 18.80 8.89
C PHE A 14 -11.55 17.89 9.76
N LEU A 15 -10.29 18.29 9.96
CA LEU A 15 -9.42 17.71 10.98
C LEU A 15 -9.58 18.52 12.27
N GLY A 16 -10.17 17.87 13.28
CA GLY A 16 -9.84 18.02 14.71
C GLY A 16 -10.10 19.36 15.40
N GLU A 17 -10.91 19.32 16.45
CA GLU A 17 -11.03 20.36 17.48
C GLU A 17 -9.66 20.78 18.03
N SER A 18 -9.50 22.09 18.24
CA SER A 18 -8.28 22.74 18.68
C SER A 18 -7.84 22.29 20.07
N ASP A 19 -6.65 21.71 20.16
CA ASP A 19 -5.94 21.46 21.41
C ASP A 19 -5.54 22.82 22.04
N PRO A 20 -6.01 23.17 23.27
CA PRO A 20 -5.89 24.52 23.82
C PRO A 20 -4.46 24.94 24.18
N HIS A 21 -3.47 24.06 24.02
CA HIS A 21 -2.06 24.36 24.29
C HIS A 21 -1.25 24.72 23.04
N CYS A 22 -1.80 24.56 21.84
CA CYS A 22 -1.10 24.91 20.61
C CYS A 22 -1.54 26.28 20.10
N ASN A 23 -0.70 27.31 20.28
CA ASN A 23 -0.84 28.60 19.59
C ASN A 23 -0.46 28.46 18.10
N TYR A 24 -1.18 27.64 17.34
CA TYR A 24 -1.09 27.62 15.89
C TYR A 24 -2.02 28.70 15.33
N GLN A 25 -1.51 29.92 15.19
CA GLN A 25 -2.15 30.95 14.36
C GLN A 25 -1.92 30.60 12.88
N GLY A 26 -2.58 29.55 12.43
CA GLY A 26 -2.49 29.04 11.07
C GLY A 26 -3.12 30.01 10.10
N ASN A 27 -2.29 30.82 9.43
CA ASN A 27 -2.69 31.41 8.16
C ASN A 27 -3.18 30.26 7.28
N ARG A 28 -4.49 30.23 6.95
CA ARG A 28 -5.10 29.20 6.09
C ARG A 28 -4.52 29.31 4.70
N THR A 29 -3.32 28.77 4.54
CA THR A 29 -2.66 28.67 3.25
C THR A 29 -3.34 27.51 2.56
N THR A 30 -4.32 27.82 1.71
CA THR A 30 -4.98 26.82 0.87
C THR A 30 -3.92 26.22 -0.03
N VAL A 31 -3.36 25.07 0.36
CA VAL A 31 -2.40 24.35 -0.47
C VAL A 31 -3.20 23.75 -1.62
N ALA A 32 -3.08 24.35 -2.81
CA ALA A 32 -3.67 23.79 -4.02
C ALA A 32 -3.06 22.39 -4.25
N LEU A 33 -3.82 21.34 -3.99
CA LEU A 33 -3.37 19.96 -4.16
C LEU A 33 -3.20 19.70 -5.66
N LYS A 34 -1.93 19.63 -6.09
CA LYS A 34 -1.59 19.22 -7.45
C LYS A 34 -1.88 17.72 -7.58
N THR A 35 -2.80 17.35 -8.47
CA THR A 35 -3.06 15.94 -8.74
C THR A 35 -1.84 15.32 -9.40
N PRO A 36 -1.43 14.10 -9.01
CA PRO A 36 -0.34 13.41 -9.68
C PRO A 36 -0.69 13.19 -11.16
N ALA A 37 0.31 13.31 -12.04
CA ALA A 37 0.11 13.08 -13.47
C ALA A 37 -0.04 11.59 -13.81
N ALA A 38 0.52 10.72 -12.97
CA ALA A 38 0.43 9.27 -13.05
C ALA A 38 0.61 8.67 -11.64
N VAL A 39 0.18 7.42 -11.47
CA VAL A 39 0.39 6.63 -10.25
C VAL A 39 1.10 5.35 -10.65
N LEU A 40 2.16 5.00 -9.92
CA LEU A 40 2.81 3.71 -10.01
C LEU A 40 2.29 2.84 -8.87
N TRP A 41 1.89 1.62 -9.21
CA TRP A 41 1.49 0.61 -8.25
C TRP A 41 2.54 -0.49 -8.26
N ASP A 42 2.94 -0.92 -7.08
CA ASP A 42 3.66 -2.18 -6.92
C ASP A 42 2.73 -3.37 -7.27
N LEU A 43 3.31 -4.53 -7.57
CA LEU A 43 2.54 -5.70 -7.99
C LEU A 43 2.17 -6.59 -6.80
N ASP A 44 3.18 -7.16 -6.17
CA ASP A 44 3.04 -8.18 -5.12
C ASP A 44 2.56 -7.54 -3.82
N GLY A 45 1.51 -8.10 -3.22
CA GLY A 45 0.89 -7.56 -2.00
C GLY A 45 0.13 -6.24 -2.20
N THR A 46 0.23 -5.59 -3.36
CA THR A 46 -0.48 -4.33 -3.69
C THR A 46 -1.62 -4.56 -4.68
N LEU A 47 -1.31 -5.08 -5.86
CA LEU A 47 -2.32 -5.38 -6.89
C LEU A 47 -2.73 -6.85 -6.87
N VAL A 48 -1.82 -7.74 -6.48
CA VAL A 48 -2.02 -9.19 -6.50
C VAL A 48 -1.62 -9.78 -5.16
N ASP A 49 -2.50 -10.61 -4.60
CA ASP A 49 -2.15 -11.49 -3.47
C ASP A 49 -1.36 -12.68 -3.99
N THR A 50 -0.03 -12.54 -4.00
CA THR A 50 0.90 -13.54 -4.55
C THR A 50 1.43 -14.53 -3.52
N GLU A 51 1.19 -14.29 -2.22
CA GLU A 51 1.70 -15.13 -1.14
C GLU A 51 1.27 -16.61 -1.26
N PRO A 52 0.02 -16.95 -1.59
CA PRO A 52 -0.36 -18.36 -1.76
C PRO A 52 0.40 -19.07 -2.89
N ALA A 53 0.70 -18.35 -3.97
CA ALA A 53 1.42 -18.90 -5.11
C ALA A 53 2.91 -19.10 -4.79
N TRP A 54 3.51 -18.15 -4.04
CA TRP A 54 4.89 -18.25 -3.59
C TRP A 54 5.08 -19.44 -2.64
N MET A 55 4.25 -19.56 -1.61
CA MET A 55 4.31 -20.68 -0.65
C MET A 55 4.15 -22.04 -1.34
N ALA A 56 3.28 -22.15 -2.35
CA ALA A 56 3.12 -23.38 -3.12
C ALA A 56 4.38 -23.74 -3.93
N GLY A 57 5.03 -22.73 -4.51
CA GLY A 57 6.30 -22.90 -5.24
C GLY A 57 7.45 -23.35 -4.34
N GLU A 58 7.60 -22.72 -3.18
CA GLU A 58 8.61 -23.08 -2.17
C GLU A 58 8.44 -24.52 -1.69
N LEU A 59 7.21 -24.91 -1.36
CA LEU A 59 6.90 -26.28 -0.95
C LEU A 59 7.23 -27.29 -2.05
N ALA A 60 6.91 -26.98 -3.31
CA ALA A 60 7.22 -27.85 -4.43
C ALA A 60 8.74 -28.00 -4.63
N LEU A 61 9.49 -26.90 -4.51
CA LEU A 61 10.94 -26.89 -4.63
C LEU A 61 11.60 -27.69 -3.51
N ALA A 62 11.22 -27.47 -2.26
CA ALA A 62 11.75 -28.20 -1.11
C ALA A 62 11.52 -29.72 -1.25
N ARG A 63 10.30 -30.13 -1.63
CA ARG A 63 9.96 -31.53 -1.89
C ARG A 63 10.81 -32.15 -3.00
N ALA A 64 11.07 -31.41 -4.08
CA ALA A 64 11.90 -31.90 -5.19
C ALA A 64 13.35 -32.20 -4.77
N HIS A 65 13.84 -31.54 -3.71
CA HIS A 65 15.18 -31.72 -3.17
C HIS A 65 15.24 -32.54 -1.87
N GLY A 66 14.13 -33.17 -1.46
CA GLY A 66 14.07 -33.99 -0.25
C GLY A 66 14.21 -33.19 1.05
N ALA A 67 13.97 -31.88 0.99
CA ALA A 67 13.96 -31.00 2.15
C ALA A 67 12.55 -30.85 2.73
N GLU A 68 12.48 -30.57 4.02
CA GLU A 68 11.24 -30.18 4.69
C GLU A 68 11.12 -28.66 4.69
N TRP A 69 9.98 -28.15 4.22
CA TRP A 69 9.61 -26.74 4.27
C TRP A 69 8.20 -26.65 4.85
N THR A 70 8.09 -26.15 6.07
CA THR A 70 6.81 -26.07 6.77
C THR A 70 6.11 -24.76 6.49
N GLU A 71 4.80 -24.70 6.71
CA GLU A 71 4.02 -23.47 6.62
C GLU A 71 4.58 -22.37 7.54
N ARG A 72 5.11 -22.75 8.71
CA ARG A 72 5.76 -21.80 9.62
C ARG A 72 7.04 -21.22 9.03
N ASP A 73 7.82 -22.02 8.29
CA ASP A 73 9.04 -21.54 7.65
C ASP A 73 8.70 -20.57 6.50
N ALA A 74 7.66 -20.87 5.73
CA ALA A 74 7.12 -19.99 4.71
C ALA A 74 6.66 -18.64 5.30
N LEU A 75 5.86 -18.68 6.38
CA LEU A 75 5.40 -17.46 7.07
C LEU A 75 6.53 -16.65 7.70
N ALA A 76 7.67 -17.26 8.02
CA ALA A 76 8.82 -16.56 8.60
C ALA A 76 9.59 -15.71 7.57
N VAL A 77 9.40 -15.95 6.28
CA VAL A 77 10.08 -15.23 5.19
C VAL A 77 9.17 -14.26 4.42
N VAL A 78 7.86 -14.28 4.70
CA VAL A 78 6.88 -13.32 4.15
C VAL A 78 7.30 -11.89 4.46
N GLY A 79 7.38 -11.05 3.42
CA GLY A 79 7.72 -9.64 3.55
C GLY A 79 9.15 -9.34 4.04
N MET A 80 10.04 -10.33 3.99
CA MET A 80 11.47 -10.12 4.28
C MET A 80 12.12 -9.33 3.12
N ASP A 81 12.40 -8.06 3.38
CA ASP A 81 13.21 -7.11 2.56
C ASP A 81 14.58 -6.93 3.22
#